data_AF-A0A524EJV9-F1
#
_entry.id   AF-A0A524EJV9-F1
#
_cell.length_a   1.000
_cell.length_b   1.000
_cell.length_c   1.000
_cell.angle_alpha   90.00
_cell.angle_beta   90.00
_cell.angle_gamma   90.00
#
_symmetry.space_group_name_H-M   'P 1'
#
loop_
_entity.id
_entity.type
_entity.pdbx_description
1 polymer ?
#
loop_
_entity_poly.entity_id
_entity_poly.type
_entity_poly.pdbx_seq_one_letter_code
_entity_poly.pdbx_strand_id
1 'polypeptide(L)'
;MTEIKKITKIALLAYGIVNIIYGPLGLLFPSPLFVPPTTNPFNVRFQAATLLGIAIFCFLILIKKDREWENIKLLYGYLYYLLVAMMILEPTRLLFGTPTEMMISQTIMDMIIMSVLFILGVIAYIKQKQ
;
A
#
# COMPACT_ATOMS: atom_id res chain seq x y z
N MET A 1 -2.58 -2.03 -27.11
CA MET A 1 -3.52 -2.68 -26.16
C MET A 1 -4.26 -1.58 -25.42
N THR A 2 -5.55 -1.37 -25.68
CA THR A 2 -6.20 -0.07 -25.48
C THR A 2 -7.26 -0.02 -24.37
N GLU A 3 -7.49 -1.09 -23.60
CA GLU A 3 -8.39 -1.01 -22.45
C GLU A 3 -7.88 -1.76 -21.20
N ILE A 4 -7.94 -1.09 -20.06
CA ILE A 4 -7.71 -1.71 -18.75
C ILE A 4 -8.91 -2.63 -18.44
N LYS A 5 -8.64 -3.90 -18.11
CA LYS A 5 -9.64 -4.87 -17.68
C LYS A 5 -10.26 -4.47 -16.34
N LYS A 6 -11.52 -4.89 -16.13
CA LYS A 6 -12.28 -4.59 -14.90
C LYS A 6 -11.54 -4.95 -13.62
N ILE A 7 -10.86 -6.10 -13.59
CA ILE A 7 -10.10 -6.56 -12.41
C ILE A 7 -8.96 -5.60 -12.03
N THR A 8 -8.26 -5.05 -13.02
CA THR A 8 -7.20 -4.07 -12.81
C THR A 8 -7.76 -2.74 -12.30
N LYS A 9 -8.96 -2.33 -12.76
CA LYS A 9 -9.66 -1.17 -12.21
C LYS A 9 -10.02 -1.38 -10.72
N ILE A 10 -10.51 -2.57 -10.38
CA ILE A 10 -10.85 -2.95 -9.00
C ILE A 10 -9.60 -2.95 -8.11
N ALA A 11 -8.50 -3.54 -8.59
CA ALA A 11 -7.25 -3.57 -7.86
C ALA A 11 -6.73 -2.15 -7.58
N LEU A 12 -6.65 -1.29 -8.60
CA LEU A 12 -6.25 0.11 -8.44
C LEU A 12 -7.16 0.87 -7.46
N LEU A 13 -8.47 0.61 -7.49
CA LEU A 13 -9.41 1.19 -6.55
C LEU A 13 -9.14 0.73 -5.12
N ALA A 14 -8.91 -0.58 -4.90
CA ALA A 14 -8.58 -1.13 -3.59
C ALA A 14 -7.28 -0.54 -3.05
N TYR A 15 -6.23 -0.45 -3.88
CA TYR A 15 -5.00 0.27 -3.51
C TYR A 15 -5.28 1.72 -3.15
N GLY A 16 -6.03 2.45 -3.98
CA GLY A 16 -6.39 3.84 -3.72
C GLY A 16 -7.12 4.04 -2.39
N ILE A 17 -8.11 3.21 -2.10
CA ILE A 17 -8.92 3.28 -0.87
C ILE A 17 -8.08 2.94 0.35
N VAL A 18 -7.29 1.85 0.33
CA VAL A 18 -6.45 1.51 1.49
C VAL A 18 -5.47 2.64 1.76
N ASN A 19 -4.80 3.14 0.73
CA ASN A 19 -3.82 4.22 0.90
C ASN A 19 -4.46 5.56 1.34
N ILE A 20 -5.70 5.87 0.93
CA ILE A 20 -6.39 7.09 1.38
C ILE A 20 -6.89 7.00 2.82
N ILE A 21 -7.08 5.79 3.35
CA ILE A 21 -7.44 5.59 4.76
C ILE A 21 -6.18 5.73 5.62
N TYR A 22 -5.11 5.00 5.28
CA TYR A 22 -3.89 4.97 6.10
C TYR A 22 -3.01 6.23 5.95
N GLY A 23 -3.02 6.88 4.78
CA GLY A 23 -2.23 8.08 4.51
C GLY A 23 -2.53 9.26 5.45
N PRO A 24 -3.78 9.74 5.55
CA PRO A 24 -4.13 10.83 6.47
C PRO A 24 -3.92 10.42 7.93
N LEU A 25 -4.22 9.17 8.30
CA LEU A 25 -4.00 8.68 9.67
C LEU A 25 -2.53 8.79 10.08
N GLY A 26 -1.59 8.41 9.21
CA GLY A 26 -0.15 8.53 9.48
C GLY A 26 0.37 9.97 9.49
N LEU A 27 -0.28 10.91 8.78
CA LEU A 27 0.07 12.33 8.84
C LEU A 27 -0.46 13.03 10.09
N LEU A 28 -1.71 12.75 10.46
CA LEU A 28 -2.42 13.38 11.56
C LEU A 28 -2.06 12.80 12.92
N PHE A 29 -1.79 11.49 12.96
CA PHE A 29 -1.49 10.75 14.19
C PHE A 29 -0.15 10.01 14.05
N PRO A 30 1.00 10.72 14.16
CA PRO A 30 2.30 10.09 14.29
C PRO A 30 2.44 9.51 15.71
N SER A 31 1.56 8.57 16.06
CA SER A 31 1.49 7.93 17.36
C SER A 31 2.25 6.60 17.33
N PRO A 32 2.89 6.20 18.44
CA PRO A 32 3.45 4.85 18.60
C PRO A 32 2.42 3.71 18.38
N LEU A 33 1.13 4.05 18.32
CA LEU A 33 0.03 3.19 17.88
C LEU A 33 0.13 2.72 16.41
N PHE A 34 0.99 3.27 15.57
CA PHE A 34 1.08 2.89 14.14
C PHE A 34 2.49 2.61 13.64
N VAL A 35 3.51 2.96 14.41
CA VAL A 35 4.92 2.69 14.09
C VAL A 35 5.66 2.59 15.43
N PRO A 36 6.63 1.68 15.62
CA PRO A 36 7.55 1.78 16.76
C PRO A 36 8.13 3.19 16.85
N PRO A 37 8.74 3.60 17.97
CA PRO A 37 9.41 4.89 18.05
C PRO A 37 10.56 4.91 17.03
N THR A 38 10.26 5.26 15.78
CA THR A 38 11.25 5.86 14.91
C THR A 38 11.64 7.09 15.68
N THR A 39 12.89 7.13 16.14
CA THR A 39 13.48 8.29 16.79
C THR A 39 13.29 9.58 15.98
N ASN A 40 12.95 9.43 14.69
CA ASN A 40 12.60 10.51 13.79
C ASN A 40 11.12 10.47 13.30
N PRO A 41 10.26 11.43 13.73
CA PRO A 41 8.87 11.54 13.28
C PRO A 41 8.72 11.90 11.78
N PHE A 42 9.79 12.36 11.12
CA PHE A 42 9.77 12.61 9.68
C PHE A 42 9.62 11.31 8.87
N ASN A 43 10.08 10.16 9.38
CA ASN A 43 9.94 8.88 8.69
C ASN A 43 8.48 8.45 8.56
N VAL A 44 7.71 8.60 9.65
CA VAL A 44 6.27 8.27 9.67
C VAL A 44 5.50 9.17 8.72
N ARG A 45 5.80 10.47 8.73
CA ARG A 45 5.16 11.45 7.84
C ARG A 45 5.51 11.21 6.37
N PHE A 46 6.76 10.84 6.08
CA PHE A 46 7.19 10.49 4.73
C PHE A 46 6.50 9.22 4.21
N GLN A 47 6.39 8.19 5.05
CA GLN A 47 5.62 7.00 4.73
C GLN A 47 4.16 7.34 4.45
N ALA A 48 3.52 8.13 5.32
CA ALA A 48 2.15 8.58 5.16
C ALA A 48 1.93 9.40 3.87
N ALA A 49 2.86 10.31 3.55
CA ALA A 49 2.85 11.07 2.30
C ALA A 49 3.02 10.18 1.07
N THR A 50 3.83 9.11 1.18
CA THR A 50 4.02 8.12 0.12
C THR A 50 2.73 7.37 -0.16
N LEU A 51 2.00 6.93 0.88
CA LEU A 51 0.69 6.30 0.74
C LEU A 51 -0.29 7.25 0.03
N LEU A 52 -0.35 8.53 0.43
CA LEU A 52 -1.21 9.51 -0.26
C LEU A 52 -0.82 9.72 -1.73
N GLY A 53 0.47 9.78 -2.04
CA GLY A 53 0.95 9.87 -3.42
C GLY A 53 0.50 8.67 -4.25
N ILE A 54 0.59 7.46 -3.69
CA ILE A 54 0.09 6.22 -4.30
C ILE A 54 -1.43 6.32 -4.53
N ALA A 55 -2.20 6.79 -3.55
CA ALA A 55 -3.65 6.92 -3.67
C ALA A 55 -4.02 7.87 -4.82
N ILE A 56 -3.42 9.07 -4.84
CA ILE A 56 -3.63 10.05 -5.90
C ILE A 56 -3.29 9.44 -7.26
N PHE A 57 -2.15 8.76 -7.38
CA PHE A 57 -1.72 8.17 -8.64
C PHE A 57 -2.68 7.06 -9.11
N CYS A 58 -3.17 6.21 -8.20
CA CYS A 58 -4.19 5.20 -8.50
C CYS A 58 -5.48 5.85 -9.05
N PHE A 59 -5.97 6.91 -8.41
CA PHE A 59 -7.18 7.61 -8.87
C PHE A 59 -6.96 8.35 -10.19
N LEU A 60 -5.80 8.96 -10.40
CA LEU A 60 -5.47 9.63 -11.68
C LEU A 60 -5.48 8.64 -12.85
N ILE A 61 -4.95 7.43 -12.66
CA ILE A 61 -5.01 6.36 -13.68
C ILE A 61 -6.46 5.93 -13.94
N LEU A 62 -7.30 5.88 -12.91
CA LEU A 62 -8.72 5.54 -13.07
C LEU A 62 -9.52 6.65 -13.77
N ILE A 63 -9.17 7.92 -13.58
CA ILE A 63 -9.89 9.06 -14.16
C ILE A 63 -9.44 9.35 -15.60
N LYS A 64 -8.15 9.19 -15.91
CA LYS A 64 -7.65 9.43 -17.28
C LYS A 64 -8.27 8.46 -18.28
N LYS A 65 -8.65 8.98 -19.46
CA LYS A 65 -9.16 8.20 -20.59
C LYS A 65 -8.03 7.44 -21.29
N ASP A 66 -6.87 8.06 -21.44
CA ASP A 66 -5.69 7.48 -22.09
C ASP A 66 -4.90 6.65 -21.09
N ARG A 67 -5.40 5.44 -20.89
CA ARG A 67 -4.88 4.48 -19.92
C ARG A 67 -3.73 3.69 -20.52
N GLU A 68 -2.54 4.24 -20.42
CA GLU A 68 -1.34 3.53 -20.85
C GLU A 68 -0.99 2.41 -19.88
N TRP A 69 -0.91 1.19 -20.41
CA TRP A 69 -0.52 0.01 -19.65
C TRP A 69 0.92 0.14 -19.10
N GLU A 70 1.82 0.86 -19.78
CA GLU A 70 3.15 1.22 -19.25
C GLU A 70 3.09 1.81 -17.83
N ASN A 71 2.26 2.84 -17.63
CA ASN A 71 2.18 3.55 -16.35
C ASN A 71 1.65 2.65 -15.23
N ILE A 72 0.75 1.74 -15.57
CA ILE A 72 0.16 0.79 -14.62
C ILE A 72 1.16 -0.31 -14.27
N LYS A 73 1.96 -0.79 -15.23
CA LYS A 73 3.06 -1.74 -14.98
C LYS A 73 4.08 -1.14 -14.02
N LEU A 74 4.47 0.12 -14.23
CA LEU A 74 5.39 0.83 -13.35
C LEU A 74 4.82 0.98 -11.94
N LEU A 75 3.56 1.37 -11.82
CA LEU A 75 2.88 1.45 -10.53
C LEU A 75 2.86 0.11 -9.81
N TYR A 76 2.48 -0.98 -10.47
CA TYR A 76 2.49 -2.31 -9.85
C TYR A 76 3.89 -2.72 -9.41
N GLY A 77 4.92 -2.46 -10.23
CA GLY A 77 6.31 -2.74 -9.86
C GLY A 77 6.71 -2.03 -8.56
N TYR A 78 6.39 -0.73 -8.46
CA TYR A 78 6.63 0.04 -7.24
C TYR A 78 5.82 -0.47 -6.04
N LEU A 79 4.52 -0.75 -6.23
CA LEU A 79 3.65 -1.28 -5.19
C LEU A 79 4.11 -2.64 -4.66
N TYR A 80 4.58 -3.54 -5.53
CA TYR A 80 5.10 -4.83 -5.10
C TYR A 80 6.39 -4.69 -4.30
N TYR A 81 7.31 -3.83 -4.76
CA TYR A 81 8.54 -3.56 -4.00
C TYR A 81 8.20 -3.05 -2.60
N LEU A 82 7.28 -2.09 -2.50
CA LEU A 82 6.88 -1.49 -1.23
C LEU A 82 6.14 -2.50 -0.33
N LEU A 83 5.20 -3.28 -0.87
CA LEU A 83 4.48 -4.30 -0.12
C LEU A 83 5.41 -5.40 0.40
N VAL A 84 6.31 -5.93 -0.43
CA VAL A 84 7.26 -6.97 0.00
C VAL A 84 8.19 -6.42 1.10
N ALA A 85 8.69 -5.20 0.93
CA ALA A 85 9.51 -4.55 1.96
C ALA A 85 8.73 -4.41 3.28
N MET A 86 7.48 -3.95 3.24
CA MET A 86 6.64 -3.78 4.43
C MET A 86 6.26 -5.11 5.08
N MET A 87 5.98 -6.15 4.29
CA MET A 87 5.69 -7.49 4.82
C MET A 87 6.90 -8.14 5.51
N ILE A 88 8.13 -7.73 5.19
CA ILE A 88 9.34 -8.12 5.92
C ILE A 88 9.52 -7.25 7.16
N LEU A 89 9.34 -5.94 7.03
CA LEU A 89 9.57 -5.00 8.13
C LEU A 89 8.55 -5.16 9.27
N GLU A 90 7.27 -5.37 8.97
CA GLU A 90 6.22 -5.46 9.99
C GLU A 90 6.48 -6.57 11.03
N PRO A 91 6.78 -7.83 10.65
CA PRO A 91 7.13 -8.88 11.61
C PRO A 91 8.42 -8.59 12.38
N THR A 92 9.43 -7.97 11.74
CA THR A 92 10.70 -7.65 12.44
C THR A 92 10.48 -6.69 13.60
N ARG A 93 9.46 -5.83 13.54
CA ARG A 93 9.11 -4.93 14.65
C ARG A 93 8.66 -5.68 15.90
N LEU A 94 7.96 -6.80 15.73
CA LEU A 94 7.57 -7.65 16.85
C LEU A 94 8.76 -8.43 17.43
N LEU A 95 9.78 -8.73 16.63
CA LEU A 95 10.96 -9.49 17.05
C LEU A 95 11.99 -8.63 17.80
N PHE A 96 12.12 -7.34 17.46
CA PHE A 96 13.14 -6.46 18.01
C PHE A 96 12.61 -5.41 19.02
N GLY A 97 11.30 -5.38 19.27
CA GLY A 97 10.67 -4.49 20.26
C GLY A 97 10.07 -5.24 21.46
N THR A 98 9.45 -4.50 22.38
CA THR A 98 8.59 -5.07 23.43
C THR A 98 7.15 -5.10 22.91
N PRO A 99 6.66 -6.23 22.37
CA PRO A 99 5.35 -6.27 21.74
C PRO A 99 4.24 -6.06 22.78
N THR A 100 3.29 -5.20 22.46
CA THR A 100 2.03 -5.07 23.18
C THR A 100 0.94 -5.86 22.44
N GLU A 101 -0.12 -6.29 23.14
CA GLU A 101 -1.25 -6.99 22.50
C GLU A 101 -1.85 -6.21 21.33
N MET A 102 -1.92 -4.88 21.50
CA MET A 102 -2.39 -3.96 20.49
C MET A 102 -1.50 -3.95 19.24
N MET A 103 -0.17 -3.91 19.42
CA MET A 103 0.79 -3.97 18.31
C MET A 103 0.67 -5.31 17.57
N ILE A 104 0.55 -6.42 18.29
CA ILE A 104 0.39 -7.75 17.68
C ILE A 104 -0.89 -7.79 16.82
N SER A 105 -2.01 -7.30 17.37
CA SER A 105 -3.28 -7.25 16.64
C SER A 105 -3.20 -6.39 15.38
N GLN A 106 -2.50 -5.25 15.45
CA GLN A 106 -2.31 -4.36 14.30
C GLN A 106 -1.42 -5.00 13.25
N THR A 107 -0.27 -5.56 13.64
CA THR A 107 0.65 -6.25 12.72
C THR A 107 -0.06 -7.40 11.99
N ILE A 108 -0.90 -8.18 12.69
CA ILE A 108 -1.70 -9.24 12.04
C ILE A 108 -2.65 -8.65 11.00
N MET A 109 -3.37 -7.57 11.33
CA MET A 109 -4.27 -6.95 10.36
C MET A 109 -3.52 -6.36 9.17
N ASP A 110 -2.41 -5.68 9.40
CA ASP A 110 -1.60 -5.09 8.33
C ASP A 110 -1.07 -6.20 7.40
N MET A 111 -0.62 -7.33 7.95
CA MET A 111 -0.20 -8.49 7.16
C MET A 111 -1.34 -9.08 6.34
N ILE A 112 -2.57 -9.15 6.87
CA ILE A 112 -3.75 -9.60 6.12
C ILE A 112 -4.05 -8.64 4.96
N ILE A 113 -4.11 -7.33 5.22
CA ILE A 113 -4.42 -6.31 4.21
C ILE A 113 -3.35 -6.31 3.11
N MET A 114 -2.08 -6.31 3.49
CA MET A 114 -0.96 -6.37 2.54
C MET A 114 -0.99 -7.63 1.69
N SER A 115 -1.29 -8.80 2.29
CA SER A 115 -1.41 -10.07 1.55
C SER A 115 -2.55 -10.04 0.54
N VAL A 116 -3.72 -9.52 0.94
CA VAL A 116 -4.89 -9.39 0.05
C VAL A 116 -4.59 -8.45 -1.11
N LEU A 117 -3.99 -7.28 -0.84
CA LEU A 117 -3.61 -6.32 -1.89
C LEU A 117 -2.55 -6.89 -2.83
N PHE A 118 -1.56 -7.61 -2.29
CA PHE A 118 -0.52 -8.26 -3.08
C PHE A 118 -1.12 -9.27 -4.05
N ILE A 119 -1.94 -10.21 -3.55
CA ILE A 119 -2.61 -11.22 -4.39
C ILE A 119 -3.51 -10.56 -5.43
N LEU A 120 -4.30 -9.56 -5.03
CA LEU A 120 -5.18 -8.83 -5.94
C LEU A 120 -4.40 -8.13 -7.05
N GLY A 121 -3.27 -7.50 -6.72
CA GLY A 121 -2.36 -6.91 -7.68
C GLY A 121 -1.81 -7.95 -8.66
N VAL A 122 -1.29 -9.08 -8.15
CA VAL A 122 -0.71 -10.14 -8.99
C VAL A 122 -1.74 -10.69 -9.96
N ILE A 123 -2.95 -10.99 -9.47
CA ILE A 123 -4.05 -11.47 -10.31
C ILE A 123 -4.41 -10.43 -11.38
N ALA A 124 -4.53 -9.16 -11.00
CA ALA A 124 -4.82 -8.09 -11.93
C ALA A 124 -3.74 -7.96 -13.01
N TYR A 125 -2.46 -8.04 -12.63
CA TYR A 125 -1.34 -7.96 -13.56
C TYR A 125 -1.34 -9.11 -14.57
N ILE A 126 -1.49 -10.35 -14.09
CA ILE A 126 -1.55 -11.54 -14.95
C ILE A 126 -2.75 -11.44 -15.91
N LYS A 127 -3.93 -11.12 -15.38
CA LYS A 127 -5.15 -11.03 -16.18
C LYS A 127 -5.08 -9.93 -17.22
N GLN A 128 -4.37 -8.83 -16.98
CA GLN A 128 -4.23 -7.73 -17.93
C GLN A 128 -3.26 -8.05 -19.08
N LYS A 129 -2.30 -8.96 -18.87
CA LYS A 129 -1.36 -9.42 -19.90
C LYS A 129 -1.98 -10.46 -20.84
N GLN A 130 -2.88 -11.29 -20.33
CA GLN A 130 -3.77 -12.16 -21.13
C GLN A 130 -4.78 -11.31 -21.90
#